data_AF-A0A4R1JLL2-F1
#
_entry.id   AF-A0A4R1JLL2-F1
#
_cell.length_a   1.000
_cell.length_b   1.000
_cell.length_c   1.000
_cell.angle_alpha   90.00
_cell.angle_beta   90.00
_cell.angle_gamma   90.00
#
_symmetry.space_group_name_H-M   'P 1'
#
loop_
_entity.id
_entity.type
_entity.pdbx_description
1 polymer ?
#
loop_
_entity_poly.entity_id
_entity_poly.type
_entity_poly.pdbx_seq_one_letter_code
_entity_poly.pdbx_strand_id
1 'polypeptide(L)'
;MTKKLLLGISLGLSVISMASYYASAAEAVHTIDVSILKQSCLPMAINTQPGNVHFVLTNHSGKTASWGILSAGQVVAMQENIPPKASQELMLHLDPGQYAILCGDQTNPHGQLTVQAAQPQPDKPFKPSAQDIISLGQNYQGYLSSQGHLLEKQSQKWNGGEVPLNFAVSYYAMLPFAVAYQGVPTEDRLGGDANNIEALRQQISHLKEQSAKQLLSFAQALQALQQGLSQQANGGAQWQGLVQDVQAFVKTSTPLMSQIDQATLDATMTHIKTWQQGDNPNIRQKLRADLAHIGEAIGLKKPEEKPKEKPQKTTTSEQPKDAATPAKSQMSKTGSTAVTKDIHSEAQANENSPSKTDDHSKK
;
A
#
# COMPACT_ATOMS: atom_id res chain seq x y z
N MET A 1 -2.72 -10.51 -85.45
CA MET A 1 -1.74 -9.43 -85.68
C MET A 1 -1.44 -8.75 -84.35
N THR A 2 -0.16 -8.65 -84.05
CA THR A 2 0.49 -8.32 -82.77
C THR A 2 0.66 -6.81 -82.54
N LYS A 3 0.59 -6.37 -81.27
CA LYS A 3 1.27 -5.16 -80.73
C LYS A 3 1.44 -5.35 -79.21
N LYS A 4 2.57 -5.90 -78.78
CA LYS A 4 3.76 -5.24 -78.19
C LYS A 4 3.50 -4.59 -76.82
N LEU A 5 3.85 -5.35 -75.77
CA LEU A 5 4.07 -4.92 -74.39
C LEU A 5 5.57 -4.62 -74.23
N LEU A 6 5.92 -3.42 -73.76
CA LEU A 6 7.30 -3.01 -73.50
C LEU A 6 7.63 -3.25 -72.01
N LEU A 7 8.70 -3.99 -71.80
CA LEU A 7 9.40 -4.21 -70.53
C LEU A 7 10.11 -2.92 -70.08
N GLY A 8 9.98 -2.58 -68.81
CA GLY A 8 10.84 -1.61 -68.12
C GLY A 8 10.96 -2.01 -66.66
N ILE A 9 12.03 -2.72 -66.31
CA ILE A 9 12.38 -3.10 -64.94
C ILE A 9 13.15 -1.92 -64.32
N SER A 10 12.72 -1.44 -63.16
CA SER A 10 13.47 -0.47 -62.35
C SER A 10 13.50 -0.98 -60.91
N LEU A 11 14.66 -1.47 -60.47
CA LEU A 11 14.97 -1.69 -59.05
C LEU A 11 15.19 -0.32 -58.40
N GLY A 12 14.30 0.07 -57.48
CA GLY A 12 14.53 1.18 -56.56
C GLY A 12 14.90 0.63 -55.17
N LEU A 13 16.17 0.75 -54.79
CA LEU A 13 16.59 0.69 -53.38
C LEU A 13 16.24 2.04 -52.73
N SER A 14 15.26 2.08 -51.85
CA SER A 14 15.08 3.20 -50.91
C SER A 14 15.64 2.81 -49.55
N VAL A 15 16.79 3.38 -49.21
CA VAL A 15 17.31 3.43 -47.84
C VAL A 15 16.54 4.54 -47.11
N ILE A 16 15.67 4.17 -46.16
CA ILE A 16 15.03 5.14 -45.27
C ILE A 16 15.99 5.35 -44.09
N SER A 17 16.70 6.48 -44.10
CA SER A 17 17.42 7.00 -42.94
C SER A 17 16.40 7.48 -41.91
N MET A 18 16.16 6.65 -40.88
CA MET A 18 15.34 7.01 -39.73
C MET A 18 16.25 7.55 -38.63
N ALA A 19 16.65 8.81 -38.76
CA ALA A 19 17.41 9.53 -37.75
C ALA A 19 16.64 10.80 -37.37
N SER A 20 15.85 10.72 -36.32
CA SER A 20 15.59 11.77 -35.30
C SER A 20 14.35 11.41 -34.50
N TYR A 21 14.52 11.29 -33.18
CA TYR A 21 13.63 11.79 -32.09
C TYR A 21 14.04 11.11 -30.77
N TYR A 22 15.26 11.41 -30.32
CA TYR A 22 15.58 11.43 -28.89
C TYR A 22 16.32 12.73 -28.62
N ALA A 23 15.57 13.84 -28.64
CA ALA A 23 15.95 14.98 -27.83
C ALA A 23 15.32 14.74 -26.45
N SER A 24 15.87 13.78 -25.71
CA SER A 24 15.68 13.78 -24.26
C SER A 24 16.29 15.08 -23.77
N ALA A 25 15.52 15.88 -23.02
CA ALA A 25 16.14 16.88 -22.17
C ALA A 25 17.25 16.16 -21.42
N ALA A 26 18.50 16.58 -21.60
CA ALA A 26 19.60 16.07 -20.82
C ALA A 26 19.29 16.45 -19.37
N GLU A 27 18.66 15.55 -18.62
CA GLU A 27 18.68 15.63 -17.16
C GLU A 27 20.16 15.77 -16.81
N ALA A 28 20.48 16.80 -16.04
CA ALA A 28 21.84 17.01 -15.58
C ALA A 28 22.20 15.81 -14.70
N VAL A 29 22.90 14.83 -15.27
CA VAL A 29 23.40 13.66 -14.53
C VAL A 29 24.31 14.20 -13.44
N HIS A 30 23.89 14.04 -12.19
CA HIS A 30 24.67 14.49 -11.04
C HIS A 30 25.77 13.47 -10.78
N THR A 31 27.01 13.90 -10.98
CA THR A 31 28.19 13.07 -10.68
C THR A 31 28.59 13.25 -9.22
N ILE A 32 28.78 12.13 -8.51
CA ILE A 32 29.19 12.08 -7.11
C ILE A 32 30.46 11.24 -7.00
N ASP A 33 31.57 11.88 -6.64
CA ASP A 33 32.83 11.20 -6.37
C ASP A 33 32.80 10.56 -4.98
N VAL A 34 33.14 9.28 -4.91
CA VAL A 34 33.25 8.52 -3.66
C VAL A 34 34.65 7.92 -3.55
N SER A 35 35.39 8.32 -2.53
CA SER A 35 36.67 7.72 -2.17
C SER A 35 36.47 6.59 -1.17
N ILE A 36 36.79 5.35 -1.55
CA ILE A 36 36.69 4.17 -0.69
C ILE A 36 37.98 4.02 0.11
N LEU A 37 37.91 4.12 1.42
CA LEU A 37 39.00 3.91 2.37
C LEU A 37 38.90 2.50 2.98
N LYS A 38 39.82 2.17 3.89
CA LYS A 38 39.84 0.84 4.55
C LYS A 38 38.58 0.55 5.38
N GLN A 39 37.99 1.55 6.02
CA GLN A 39 36.90 1.37 6.99
C GLN A 39 35.76 2.39 6.80
N SER A 40 35.82 3.20 5.74
CA SER A 40 34.87 4.27 5.47
C SER A 40 34.91 4.65 3.99
N CYS A 41 33.95 5.46 3.57
CA CYS A 41 34.01 6.20 2.31
C CYS A 41 34.03 7.71 2.58
N LEU A 42 34.51 8.48 1.62
CA LEU A 42 34.37 9.93 1.62
C LEU A 42 33.62 10.37 0.37
N PRO A 43 32.50 11.08 0.52
CA PRO A 43 31.79 11.38 1.77
C PRO A 43 31.06 10.15 2.37
N MET A 44 30.88 10.13 3.70
CA MET A 44 30.03 9.15 4.40
C MET A 44 28.54 9.54 4.43
N ALA A 45 28.24 10.81 4.17
CA ALA A 45 26.91 11.36 4.09
C ALA A 45 26.76 12.03 2.71
N ILE A 46 25.90 11.47 1.87
CA ILE A 46 25.64 11.98 0.52
C ILE A 46 24.23 12.57 0.50
N ASN A 47 24.06 13.77 -0.06
CA ASN A 47 22.75 14.34 -0.33
C ASN A 47 22.64 14.59 -1.84
N THR A 48 21.57 14.13 -2.46
CA THR A 48 21.34 14.31 -3.91
C THR A 48 19.86 14.58 -4.22
N GLN A 49 19.59 15.02 -5.44
CA GLN A 49 18.24 15.09 -6.01
C GLN A 49 17.82 13.72 -6.57
N PRO A 50 16.52 13.45 -6.68
CA PRO A 50 16.03 12.24 -7.33
C PRO A 50 16.35 12.27 -8.83
N GLY A 51 16.45 11.09 -9.44
CA GLY A 51 16.79 10.95 -10.86
C GLY A 51 18.06 10.15 -11.12
N ASN A 52 18.62 10.32 -12.32
CA ASN A 52 19.84 9.64 -12.73
C ASN A 52 21.07 10.23 -12.03
N VAL A 53 21.75 9.41 -11.23
CA VAL A 53 22.97 9.76 -10.49
C VAL A 53 24.12 8.90 -10.97
N HIS A 54 25.27 9.52 -11.17
CA HIS A 54 26.50 8.88 -11.60
C HIS A 54 27.51 8.90 -10.47
N PHE A 55 27.85 7.73 -9.93
CA PHE A 55 28.88 7.60 -8.92
C PHE A 55 30.22 7.26 -9.56
N VAL A 56 31.26 7.98 -9.16
CA VAL A 56 32.66 7.69 -9.52
C VAL A 56 33.37 7.18 -8.27
N LEU A 57 33.59 5.87 -8.23
CA LEU A 57 34.06 5.14 -7.06
C LEU A 57 35.57 4.92 -7.17
N THR A 58 36.37 5.64 -6.38
CA THR A 58 37.83 5.53 -6.40
C THR A 58 38.35 4.81 -5.15
N ASN A 59 39.08 3.71 -5.35
CA ASN A 59 39.55 2.88 -4.24
C ASN A 59 40.94 3.29 -3.72
N HIS A 60 40.96 3.83 -2.51
CA HIS A 60 42.14 4.22 -1.75
C HIS A 60 42.44 3.30 -0.54
N SER A 61 41.71 2.19 -0.38
CA SER A 61 41.84 1.27 0.77
C SER A 61 43.13 0.45 0.78
N GLY A 62 43.78 0.28 -0.38
CA GLY A 62 44.96 -0.58 -0.55
C GLY A 62 44.65 -2.08 -0.68
N LYS A 63 43.37 -2.48 -0.69
CA LYS A 63 42.88 -3.83 -1.01
C LYS A 63 41.73 -3.75 -2.01
N THR A 64 41.31 -4.88 -2.55
CA THR A 64 40.06 -4.95 -3.30
C THR A 64 38.89 -4.53 -2.40
N ALA A 65 37.98 -3.71 -2.92
CA ALA A 65 36.89 -3.14 -2.14
C ALA A 65 35.54 -3.27 -2.86
N SER A 66 34.48 -2.99 -2.11
CA SER A 66 33.12 -2.85 -2.61
C SER A 66 32.52 -1.52 -2.18
N TRP A 67 31.51 -1.09 -2.92
CA TRP A 67 30.63 0.01 -2.53
C TRP A 67 29.21 -0.33 -2.95
N GLY A 68 28.24 -0.01 -2.11
CA GLY A 68 26.84 -0.25 -2.44
C GLY A 68 25.89 0.54 -1.57
N ILE A 69 24.61 0.51 -1.95
CA ILE A 69 23.53 1.14 -1.21
C ILE A 69 22.43 0.13 -0.91
N LEU A 70 21.82 0.26 0.27
CA LEU A 70 20.65 -0.52 0.66
C LEU A 70 19.45 0.38 0.94
N SER A 71 18.27 -0.13 0.63
CA SER A 71 16.99 0.41 1.10
C SER A 71 16.33 -0.63 2.00
N ALA A 72 15.98 -0.24 3.23
CA ALA A 72 15.37 -1.13 4.23
C ALA A 72 16.12 -2.48 4.42
N GLY A 73 17.46 -2.45 4.32
CA GLY A 73 18.31 -3.65 4.46
C GLY A 73 18.40 -4.55 3.22
N GLN A 74 17.81 -4.15 2.09
CA GLN A 74 17.94 -4.83 0.80
C GLN A 74 18.92 -4.09 -0.11
N VAL A 75 19.79 -4.82 -0.81
CA VAL A 75 20.76 -4.24 -1.75
C VAL A 75 20.02 -3.64 -2.95
N VAL A 76 20.21 -2.35 -3.18
CA VAL A 76 19.64 -1.62 -4.33
C VAL A 76 20.63 -1.62 -5.50
N ALA A 77 21.89 -1.29 -5.22
CA ALA A 77 22.98 -1.36 -6.18
C ALA A 77 24.30 -1.61 -5.46
N MET A 78 25.22 -2.29 -6.14
CA MET A 78 26.53 -2.60 -5.61
C MET A 78 27.55 -2.70 -6.76
N GLN A 79 28.77 -2.20 -6.51
CA GLN A 79 29.96 -2.54 -7.25
C GLN A 79 30.92 -3.26 -6.32
N GLU A 80 31.31 -4.47 -6.72
CA GLU A 80 32.24 -5.30 -5.98
C GLU A 80 33.55 -5.45 -6.77
N ASN A 81 34.59 -5.92 -6.09
CA ASN A 81 35.87 -6.22 -6.69
C ASN A 81 36.63 -5.01 -7.29
N ILE A 82 36.44 -3.80 -6.74
CA ILE A 82 37.14 -2.57 -7.16
C ILE A 82 38.63 -2.71 -6.78
N PRO A 83 39.58 -2.81 -7.72
CA PRO A 83 40.99 -3.01 -7.38
C PRO A 83 41.62 -1.80 -6.65
N PRO A 84 42.71 -1.99 -5.89
CA PRO A 84 43.44 -0.88 -5.28
C PRO A 84 43.86 0.17 -6.33
N LYS A 85 43.65 1.45 -6.05
CA LYS A 85 43.95 2.60 -6.92
C LYS A 85 43.14 2.67 -8.22
N ALA A 86 42.14 1.79 -8.40
CA ALA A 86 41.25 1.85 -9.55
C ALA A 86 40.06 2.78 -9.28
N SER A 87 39.47 3.28 -10.36
CA SER A 87 38.18 3.97 -10.36
C SER A 87 37.17 3.14 -11.16
N GLN A 88 35.94 3.06 -10.67
CA GLN A 88 34.80 2.44 -11.35
C GLN A 88 33.62 3.38 -11.33
N GLU A 89 32.77 3.29 -12.36
CA GLU A 89 31.59 4.13 -12.50
C GLU A 89 30.33 3.31 -12.30
N LEU A 90 29.34 3.91 -11.63
CA LEU A 90 28.03 3.31 -11.43
C LEU A 90 26.96 4.37 -11.69
N MET A 91 26.11 4.13 -12.68
CA MET A 91 24.97 5.00 -12.98
C MET A 91 23.67 4.29 -12.62
N LEU A 92 22.81 4.95 -11.87
CA LEU A 92 21.50 4.44 -11.49
C LEU A 92 20.48 5.56 -11.30
N HIS A 93 19.21 5.21 -11.43
CA HIS A 93 18.11 6.06 -11.02
C HIS A 93 17.88 5.93 -9.51
N LEU A 94 17.72 7.05 -8.82
CA LEU A 94 17.45 7.10 -7.39
C LEU A 94 16.11 7.79 -7.11
N ASP A 95 15.23 7.10 -6.40
CA ASP A 95 14.00 7.65 -5.87
C ASP A 95 14.25 8.45 -4.58
N PRO A 96 13.38 9.42 -4.22
CA PRO A 96 13.44 10.08 -2.93
C PRO A 96 13.42 9.09 -1.75
N GLY A 97 14.33 9.27 -0.80
CA GLY A 97 14.43 8.34 0.32
C GLY A 97 15.76 8.37 1.07
N GLN A 98 15.90 7.48 2.05
CA GLN A 98 17.13 7.25 2.78
C GLN A 98 17.69 5.87 2.42
N TYR A 99 18.95 5.86 2.02
CA TYR A 99 19.70 4.67 1.68
C TYR A 99 20.88 4.53 2.63
N ALA A 100 21.13 3.30 3.08
CA ALA A 100 22.32 2.98 3.87
C ALA A 100 23.49 2.69 2.92
N ILE A 101 24.69 3.16 3.22
CA ILE A 101 25.88 2.97 2.37
C ILE A 101 26.77 1.86 2.95
N LEU A 102 27.12 0.87 2.11
CA LEU A 102 28.18 -0.12 2.33
C LEU A 102 29.48 0.38 1.72
N CYS A 103 30.58 0.20 2.46
CA CYS A 103 31.88 0.74 2.10
C CYS A 103 33.00 -0.25 2.39
N GLY A 104 33.92 -0.42 1.43
CA GLY A 104 35.14 -1.18 1.64
C GLY A 104 34.91 -2.68 1.62
N ASP A 105 35.50 -3.40 2.57
CA ASP A 105 35.32 -4.83 2.80
C ASP A 105 34.25 -5.13 3.87
N GLN A 106 33.48 -4.12 4.27
CA GLN A 106 32.51 -4.21 5.36
C GLN A 106 31.15 -4.73 4.87
N THR A 107 30.53 -5.60 5.67
CA THR A 107 29.18 -6.14 5.43
C THR A 107 28.07 -5.32 6.09
N ASN A 108 28.42 -4.41 7.01
CA ASN A 108 27.47 -3.53 7.69
C ASN A 108 27.52 -2.10 7.11
N PRO A 109 26.38 -1.40 7.04
CA PRO A 109 26.35 -0.03 6.57
C PRO A 109 26.96 0.92 7.61
N HIS A 110 27.80 1.84 7.12
CA HIS A 110 28.44 2.86 7.95
C HIS A 110 28.11 4.29 7.50
N GLY A 111 27.55 4.47 6.30
CA GLY A 111 27.20 5.78 5.74
C GLY A 111 25.73 5.89 5.37
N GLN A 112 25.33 7.09 4.94
CA GLN A 112 23.95 7.40 4.55
C GLN A 112 23.92 8.23 3.26
N LEU A 113 23.03 7.85 2.36
CA LEU A 113 22.67 8.60 1.16
C LEU A 113 21.22 9.06 1.32
N THR A 114 21.01 10.37 1.31
CA THR A 114 19.69 10.98 1.35
C THR A 114 19.37 11.55 -0.02
N VAL A 115 18.32 11.03 -0.63
CA VAL A 115 17.76 11.57 -1.87
C VAL A 115 16.60 12.47 -1.46
N GLN A 116 16.73 13.76 -1.76
CA GLN A 116 15.74 14.76 -1.39
C GLN A 116 14.39 14.42 -2.04
N ALA A 117 13.29 14.71 -1.36
CA ALA A 117 12.02 14.84 -2.07
C ALA A 117 12.19 15.96 -3.11
N ALA A 118 11.61 15.80 -4.30
CA ALA A 118 11.73 16.85 -5.31
C ALA A 118 11.19 18.15 -4.68
N GLN A 119 11.99 19.21 -4.74
CA GLN A 119 11.56 20.51 -4.22
C GLN A 119 10.30 20.92 -4.99
N PRO A 120 9.19 21.24 -4.30
CA PRO A 120 8.02 21.80 -4.96
C PRO A 120 8.46 23.06 -5.73
N GLN A 121 8.35 23.06 -7.06
CA GLN A 121 8.52 24.27 -7.83
C GLN A 121 7.28 25.15 -7.59
N PRO A 122 7.42 26.35 -7.00
CA PRO A 122 6.26 27.19 -6.66
C PRO A 122 5.37 27.51 -7.88
N ASP A 123 5.97 27.54 -9.06
CA ASP A 123 5.32 27.93 -10.32
C ASP A 123 4.97 26.74 -11.25
N LYS A 124 5.27 25.50 -10.84
CA LYS A 124 4.86 24.30 -11.58
C LYS A 124 4.31 23.26 -10.61
N PRO A 125 3.00 22.95 -10.68
CA PRO A 125 2.44 21.88 -9.87
C PRO A 125 3.16 20.57 -10.21
N PHE A 126 3.67 19.90 -9.19
CA PHE A 126 4.26 18.58 -9.34
C PHE A 126 3.20 17.63 -9.90
N LYS A 127 3.50 16.99 -11.03
CA LYS A 127 2.62 16.03 -11.69
C LYS A 127 3.24 14.65 -11.59
N PRO A 128 2.62 13.72 -10.85
CA PRO A 128 3.09 12.33 -10.78
C PRO A 128 3.20 11.70 -12.16
N SER A 129 4.30 11.01 -12.40
CA SER A 129 4.43 10.11 -13.54
C SER A 129 3.61 8.84 -13.32
N ALA A 130 3.38 8.08 -14.41
CA ALA A 130 2.76 6.76 -14.29
C ALA A 130 3.58 5.82 -13.40
N GLN A 131 4.93 5.95 -13.41
CA GLN A 131 5.81 5.14 -12.58
C GLN A 131 5.65 5.49 -11.09
N ASP A 132 5.51 6.78 -10.75
CA ASP A 132 5.27 7.20 -9.36
C ASP A 132 3.98 6.56 -8.79
N ILE A 133 2.92 6.53 -9.60
CA ILE A 133 1.63 5.94 -9.22
C ILE A 133 1.74 4.41 -9.08
N ILE A 134 2.49 3.75 -9.97
CA ILE A 134 2.78 2.32 -9.85
C ILE A 134 3.55 2.04 -8.55
N SER A 135 4.59 2.84 -8.26
CA SER A 135 5.39 2.71 -7.04
C SER A 135 4.54 2.90 -5.77
N LEU A 136 3.55 3.81 -5.78
CA LEU A 136 2.60 3.93 -4.67
C LEU A 136 1.82 2.64 -4.42
N GLY A 137 1.31 2.01 -5.48
CA GLY A 137 0.62 0.72 -5.40
C GLY A 137 1.54 -0.38 -4.86
N GLN A 138 2.78 -0.45 -5.34
CA GLN A 138 3.79 -1.41 -4.89
C GLN A 138 4.17 -1.23 -3.40
N ASN A 139 4.34 0.01 -2.95
CA ASN A 139 4.64 0.31 -1.55
C ASN A 139 3.51 -0.16 -0.62
N TYR A 140 2.25 0.10 -1.01
CA TYR A 140 1.11 -0.36 -0.24
C TYR A 140 0.91 -1.88 -0.34
N GLN A 141 1.20 -2.48 -1.49
CA GLN A 141 1.22 -3.94 -1.65
C GLN A 141 2.24 -4.60 -0.70
N GLY A 142 3.43 -4.02 -0.56
CA GLY A 142 4.44 -4.51 0.38
C GLY A 142 3.93 -4.50 1.82
N TYR A 143 3.18 -3.45 2.20
CA TYR A 143 2.49 -3.40 3.49
C TYR A 143 1.46 -4.54 3.64
N LEU A 144 0.58 -4.75 2.65
CA LEU A 144 -0.44 -5.81 2.70
C LEU A 144 0.18 -7.21 2.73
N SER A 145 1.25 -7.45 1.99
CA SER A 145 2.02 -8.71 2.06
C SER A 145 2.54 -8.95 3.48
N SER A 146 3.14 -7.94 4.10
CA SER A 146 3.56 -8.01 5.51
C SER A 146 2.40 -8.28 6.47
N GLN A 147 1.23 -7.67 6.26
CA GLN A 147 0.04 -7.93 7.07
C GLN A 147 -0.48 -9.36 6.88
N GLY A 148 -0.45 -9.89 5.66
CA GLY A 148 -0.80 -11.28 5.37
C GLY A 148 0.07 -12.27 6.15
N HIS A 149 1.38 -12.05 6.19
CA HIS A 149 2.31 -12.86 7.00
C HIS A 149 2.03 -12.77 8.50
N LEU A 150 1.75 -11.57 9.02
CA LEU A 150 1.40 -11.35 10.41
C LEU A 150 0.10 -12.09 10.77
N LEU A 151 -0.92 -11.96 9.92
CA LEU A 151 -2.23 -12.57 10.08
C LEU A 151 -2.14 -14.09 10.08
N GLU A 152 -1.40 -14.68 9.13
CA GLU A 152 -1.15 -16.12 9.07
C GLU A 152 -0.51 -16.61 10.37
N LYS A 153 0.55 -15.93 10.84
CA LYS A 153 1.22 -16.27 12.10
C LYS A 153 0.31 -16.18 13.32
N GLN A 154 -0.57 -15.18 13.38
CA GLN A 154 -1.56 -15.04 14.46
C GLN A 154 -2.60 -16.17 14.41
N SER A 155 -3.10 -16.49 13.22
CA SER A 155 -4.10 -17.55 13.00
C SER A 155 -3.60 -18.95 13.39
N GLN A 156 -2.30 -19.22 13.19
CA GLN A 156 -1.67 -20.49 13.57
C GLN A 156 -1.52 -20.67 15.08
N LYS A 157 -1.43 -19.57 15.84
CA LYS A 157 -1.36 -19.60 17.31
C LYS A 157 -2.73 -19.70 17.97
N TRP A 158 -3.78 -19.33 17.24
CA TRP A 158 -5.14 -19.37 17.74
C TRP A 158 -5.73 -20.77 17.57
N ASN A 159 -6.13 -21.39 18.67
CA ASN A 159 -6.66 -22.77 18.71
C ASN A 159 -8.19 -22.81 18.81
N GLY A 160 -8.88 -21.70 18.50
CA GLY A 160 -10.31 -21.53 18.74
C GLY A 160 -10.60 -20.83 20.07
N GLY A 161 -11.89 -20.66 20.37
CA GLY A 161 -12.36 -19.94 21.55
C GLY A 161 -12.40 -18.43 21.34
N GLU A 162 -12.10 -17.66 22.39
CA GLU A 162 -12.06 -16.20 22.30
C GLU A 162 -11.00 -15.76 21.28
N VAL A 163 -11.40 -14.87 20.36
CA VAL A 163 -10.53 -14.34 19.33
C VAL A 163 -9.69 -13.21 19.93
N PRO A 164 -8.35 -13.31 19.94
CA PRO A 164 -7.50 -12.22 20.41
C PRO A 164 -7.74 -10.94 19.61
N LEU A 165 -7.85 -9.79 20.30
CA LEU A 165 -8.14 -8.52 19.65
C LEU A 165 -7.17 -8.21 18.50
N ASN A 166 -5.87 -8.40 18.71
CA ASN A 166 -4.87 -8.16 17.68
C ASN A 166 -5.01 -9.08 16.46
N PHE A 167 -5.50 -10.31 16.65
CA PHE A 167 -5.80 -11.21 15.53
C PHE A 167 -7.02 -10.73 14.76
N ALA A 168 -8.08 -10.31 15.47
CA ALA A 168 -9.26 -9.74 14.84
C ALA A 168 -8.94 -8.46 14.06
N VAL A 169 -8.12 -7.56 14.61
CA VAL A 169 -7.68 -6.33 13.94
C VAL A 169 -6.93 -6.65 12.64
N SER A 170 -5.94 -7.55 12.68
CA SER A 170 -5.21 -7.94 11.47
C SER A 170 -6.11 -8.57 10.41
N TYR A 171 -7.10 -9.36 10.84
CA TYR A 171 -8.05 -9.99 9.91
C TYR A 171 -8.89 -8.94 9.21
N TYR A 172 -9.48 -8.01 9.97
CA TYR A 172 -10.31 -6.95 9.41
C TYR A 172 -9.53 -5.88 8.65
N ALA A 173 -8.23 -5.75 8.88
CA ALA A 173 -7.34 -4.96 8.04
C ALA A 173 -7.13 -5.59 6.65
N MET A 174 -7.02 -6.93 6.59
CA MET A 174 -6.78 -7.63 5.32
C MET A 174 -8.07 -7.88 4.51
N LEU A 175 -9.21 -8.11 5.18
CA LEU A 175 -10.45 -8.54 4.54
C LEU A 175 -10.95 -7.62 3.42
N PRO A 176 -10.94 -6.27 3.54
CA PRO A 176 -11.43 -5.39 2.47
C PRO A 176 -10.70 -5.57 1.14
N PHE A 177 -9.45 -6.03 1.17
CA PHE A 177 -8.63 -6.22 -0.02
C PHE A 177 -8.84 -7.59 -0.69
N ALA A 178 -9.58 -8.51 -0.07
CA ALA A 178 -9.92 -9.82 -0.66
C ALA A 178 -10.53 -9.69 -2.07
N VAL A 179 -11.37 -8.67 -2.27
CA VAL A 179 -12.05 -8.41 -3.55
C VAL A 179 -11.09 -8.14 -4.71
N ALA A 180 -9.87 -7.71 -4.42
CA ALA A 180 -8.85 -7.41 -5.42
C ALA A 180 -7.99 -8.62 -5.79
N TYR A 181 -8.13 -9.73 -5.06
CA TYR A 181 -7.30 -10.92 -5.23
C TYR A 181 -8.11 -12.09 -5.78
N GLN A 182 -7.68 -12.61 -6.94
CA GLN A 182 -8.35 -13.74 -7.56
C GLN A 182 -8.38 -14.97 -6.65
N GLY A 183 -9.56 -15.57 -6.48
CA GLY A 183 -9.75 -16.81 -5.73
C GLY A 183 -9.79 -16.64 -4.21
N VAL A 184 -9.74 -15.42 -3.69
CA VAL A 184 -9.87 -15.15 -2.26
C VAL A 184 -11.35 -14.98 -1.89
N PRO A 185 -11.90 -15.77 -0.96
CA PRO A 185 -13.26 -15.56 -0.45
C PRO A 185 -13.39 -14.20 0.24
N THR A 186 -14.51 -13.51 0.04
CA THR A 186 -14.75 -12.14 0.54
C THR A 186 -15.65 -12.10 1.77
N GLU A 187 -16.19 -13.25 2.19
CA GLU A 187 -17.07 -13.32 3.35
C GLU A 187 -16.30 -13.05 4.64
N ASP A 188 -16.94 -12.35 5.58
CA ASP A 188 -16.44 -12.21 6.94
C ASP A 188 -16.63 -13.53 7.70
N ARG A 189 -15.56 -14.34 7.73
CA ARG A 189 -15.54 -15.65 8.41
C ARG A 189 -15.18 -15.54 9.89
N LEU A 190 -14.61 -14.42 10.33
CA LEU A 190 -14.26 -14.21 11.72
C LEU A 190 -15.44 -13.64 12.52
N GLY A 191 -16.18 -12.69 11.95
CA GLY A 191 -17.42 -12.14 12.50
C GLY A 191 -18.66 -13.00 12.24
N GLY A 192 -18.58 -13.95 11.30
CA GLY A 192 -19.62 -14.95 11.01
C GLY A 192 -19.49 -16.24 11.84
N ASP A 193 -19.83 -17.39 11.25
CA ASP A 193 -19.64 -18.74 11.81
C ASP A 193 -18.14 -19.06 12.02
N ALA A 194 -17.50 -18.42 13.01
CA ALA A 194 -16.15 -18.77 13.48
C ALA A 194 -16.05 -20.23 13.99
N ASN A 195 -17.17 -20.95 13.97
CA ASN A 195 -17.32 -22.39 14.13
C ASN A 195 -16.48 -23.20 13.13
N ASN A 196 -16.07 -22.62 11.99
CA ASN A 196 -15.19 -23.28 11.01
C ASN A 196 -13.80 -22.62 10.92
N ILE A 197 -12.98 -22.90 11.93
CA ILE A 197 -11.60 -22.40 12.05
C ILE A 197 -10.76 -22.79 10.83
N GLU A 198 -10.96 -23.97 10.26
CA GLU A 198 -10.20 -24.44 9.10
C GLU A 198 -10.50 -23.59 7.86
N ALA A 199 -11.78 -23.32 7.61
CA ALA A 199 -12.22 -22.48 6.51
C ALA A 199 -11.74 -21.02 6.65
N LEU A 200 -11.59 -20.51 7.88
CA LEU A 200 -10.97 -19.21 8.17
C LEU A 200 -9.46 -19.24 7.87
N ARG A 201 -8.73 -20.26 8.33
CA ARG A 201 -7.29 -20.38 8.07
C ARG A 201 -6.98 -20.50 6.58
N GLN A 202 -7.82 -21.22 5.82
CA GLN A 202 -7.70 -21.30 4.37
C GLN A 202 -7.90 -19.93 3.70
N GLN A 203 -8.89 -19.14 4.13
CA GLN A 203 -9.07 -17.77 3.63
C GLN A 203 -7.85 -16.90 3.95
N ILE A 204 -7.32 -16.98 5.17
CA ILE A 204 -6.12 -16.24 5.60
C ILE A 204 -4.88 -16.64 4.77
N SER A 205 -4.71 -17.95 4.52
CA SER A 205 -3.60 -18.46 3.70
C SER A 205 -3.70 -17.94 2.26
N HIS A 206 -4.90 -17.96 1.66
CA HIS A 206 -5.12 -17.38 0.34
C HIS A 206 -4.88 -15.87 0.32
N LEU A 207 -5.36 -15.12 1.32
CA LEU A 207 -5.08 -13.67 1.43
C LEU A 207 -3.58 -13.39 1.44
N LYS A 208 -2.83 -14.10 2.28
CA LYS A 208 -1.37 -13.97 2.36
C LYS A 208 -0.70 -14.36 1.04
N GLU A 209 -1.12 -15.45 0.40
CA GLU A 209 -0.49 -15.91 -0.84
C GLU A 209 -0.78 -14.96 -2.01
N GLN A 210 -2.03 -14.54 -2.18
CA GLN A 210 -2.40 -13.68 -3.29
C GLN A 210 -1.87 -12.26 -3.12
N SER A 211 -1.82 -11.73 -1.89
CA SER A 211 -1.14 -10.46 -1.61
C SER A 211 0.39 -10.51 -1.82
N ALA A 212 1.00 -11.70 -1.90
CA ALA A 212 2.41 -11.81 -2.32
C ALA A 212 2.58 -11.90 -3.85
N LYS A 213 1.53 -12.29 -4.59
CA LYS A 213 1.59 -12.63 -6.03
C LYS A 213 0.95 -11.61 -6.95
N GLN A 214 -0.14 -11.01 -6.51
CA GLN A 214 -0.96 -10.09 -7.31
C GLN A 214 -0.69 -8.66 -6.86
N LEU A 215 -0.39 -7.79 -7.82
CA LEU A 215 -0.17 -6.38 -7.55
C LEU A 215 -1.52 -5.66 -7.39
N LEU A 216 -1.77 -5.10 -6.22
CA LEU A 216 -2.84 -4.14 -5.98
C LEU A 216 -2.42 -2.78 -6.50
N SER A 217 -3.17 -2.25 -7.46
CA SER A 217 -2.98 -0.86 -7.89
C SER A 217 -3.36 0.11 -6.77
N PHE A 218 -2.75 1.29 -6.77
CA PHE A 218 -3.10 2.35 -5.81
C PHE A 218 -4.59 2.73 -5.87
N ALA A 219 -5.20 2.68 -7.07
CA ALA A 219 -6.62 2.93 -7.25
C ALA A 219 -7.51 1.86 -6.59
N GLN A 220 -7.16 0.58 -6.71
CA GLN A 220 -7.89 -0.50 -6.04
C GLN A 220 -7.76 -0.40 -4.51
N ALA A 221 -6.56 -0.09 -4.01
CA ALA A 221 -6.34 0.14 -2.59
C ALA A 221 -7.21 1.30 -2.06
N LEU A 222 -7.15 2.44 -2.75
CA LEU A 222 -7.96 3.61 -2.44
C LEU A 222 -9.46 3.28 -2.42
N GLN A 223 -9.94 2.55 -3.43
CA GLN A 223 -11.34 2.16 -3.54
C GLN A 223 -11.78 1.28 -2.37
N ALA A 224 -10.97 0.27 -1.99
CA ALA A 224 -11.28 -0.59 -0.85
C ALA A 224 -11.37 0.20 0.47
N LEU A 225 -10.44 1.13 0.69
CA LEU A 225 -10.45 2.00 1.88
C LEU A 225 -11.66 2.93 1.91
N GLN A 226 -12.00 3.55 0.78
CA GLN A 226 -13.18 4.41 0.67
C GLN A 226 -14.48 3.65 0.88
N GLN A 227 -14.55 2.39 0.45
CA GLN A 227 -15.68 1.50 0.73
C GLN A 227 -15.74 1.14 2.22
N GLY A 228 -14.60 0.80 2.84
CA GLY A 228 -14.55 0.54 4.29
C GLY A 228 -15.05 1.72 5.11
N LEU A 229 -14.59 2.93 4.79
CA LEU A 229 -15.01 4.16 5.48
C LEU A 229 -16.48 4.54 5.20
N SER A 230 -17.11 3.95 4.17
CA SER A 230 -18.50 4.23 3.82
C SER A 230 -19.51 3.60 4.76
N GLN A 231 -19.11 2.52 5.44
CA GLN A 231 -19.95 1.77 6.34
C GLN A 231 -19.55 2.09 7.79
N GLN A 232 -20.48 1.91 8.72
CA GLN A 232 -20.14 1.87 10.14
C GLN A 232 -19.49 0.51 10.43
N ALA A 233 -18.43 0.51 11.24
CA ALA A 233 -17.80 -0.73 11.66
C ALA A 233 -18.72 -1.51 12.61
N ASN A 234 -18.82 -2.83 12.44
CA ASN A 234 -19.60 -3.72 13.29
C ASN A 234 -18.79 -4.18 14.51
N GLY A 235 -17.97 -3.31 15.09
CA GLY A 235 -17.19 -3.59 16.30
C GLY A 235 -15.82 -2.91 16.33
N GLY A 236 -15.19 -2.92 17.51
CA GLY A 236 -13.91 -2.26 17.75
C GLY A 236 -12.77 -2.80 16.88
N ALA A 237 -12.71 -4.10 16.64
CA ALA A 237 -11.67 -4.70 15.81
C ALA A 237 -11.78 -4.30 14.32
N GLN A 238 -13.00 -4.22 13.77
CA GLN A 238 -13.24 -3.76 12.40
C GLN A 238 -12.82 -2.30 12.22
N TRP A 239 -13.21 -1.45 13.18
CA TRP A 239 -12.82 -0.04 13.19
C TRP A 239 -11.29 0.11 13.29
N GLN A 240 -10.65 -0.59 14.22
CA GLN A 240 -9.19 -0.54 14.39
C GLN A 240 -8.43 -1.05 13.17
N GLY A 241 -8.91 -2.10 12.50
CA GLY A 241 -8.33 -2.59 11.25
C GLY A 241 -8.36 -1.52 10.16
N LEU A 242 -9.51 -0.89 9.95
CA LEU A 242 -9.65 0.18 8.97
C LEU A 242 -8.81 1.42 9.31
N VAL A 243 -8.70 1.79 10.59
CA VAL A 243 -7.78 2.84 11.06
C VAL A 243 -6.33 2.50 10.67
N GLN A 244 -5.90 1.26 10.92
CA GLN A 244 -4.56 0.79 10.61
C GLN A 244 -4.26 0.92 9.11
N ASP A 245 -5.19 0.50 8.26
CA ASP A 245 -5.00 0.51 6.81
C ASP A 245 -4.99 1.92 6.22
N VAL A 246 -5.90 2.79 6.67
CA VAL A 246 -5.93 4.20 6.24
C VAL A 246 -4.64 4.89 6.66
N GLN A 247 -4.17 4.66 7.88
CA GLN A 247 -2.89 5.21 8.34
C GLN A 247 -1.71 4.68 7.53
N ALA A 248 -1.68 3.39 7.25
CA ALA A 248 -0.63 2.78 6.43
C ALA A 248 -0.64 3.35 5.00
N PHE A 249 -1.81 3.47 4.38
CA PHE A 249 -1.97 4.01 3.03
C PHE A 249 -1.44 5.44 2.93
N VAL A 250 -1.88 6.31 3.84
CA VAL A 250 -1.41 7.71 3.89
C VAL A 250 0.09 7.77 4.13
N LYS A 251 0.62 6.97 5.06
CA LYS A 251 2.06 6.88 5.31
C LYS A 251 2.85 6.44 4.07
N THR A 252 2.40 5.40 3.36
CA THR A 252 3.07 4.92 2.14
C THR A 252 2.99 5.93 1.00
N SER A 253 1.96 6.79 0.98
CA SER A 253 1.79 7.83 -0.03
C SER A 253 2.50 9.15 0.31
N THR A 254 2.92 9.33 1.55
CA THR A 254 3.47 10.60 2.09
C THR A 254 4.60 11.20 1.22
N PRO A 255 5.61 10.45 0.76
CA PRO A 255 6.72 11.04 0.00
C PRO A 255 6.28 11.71 -1.31
N LEU A 256 5.23 11.20 -1.94
CA LEU A 256 4.68 11.77 -3.17
C LEU A 256 3.65 12.86 -2.84
N MET A 257 2.75 12.59 -1.88
CA MET A 257 1.67 13.50 -1.54
C MET A 257 2.13 14.83 -0.96
N SER A 258 3.24 14.85 -0.21
CA SER A 258 3.83 16.09 0.30
C SER A 258 4.29 17.05 -0.81
N GLN A 259 4.61 16.52 -2.00
CA GLN A 259 5.01 17.31 -3.16
C GLN A 259 3.81 17.83 -3.96
N ILE A 260 2.65 17.17 -3.84
CA ILE A 260 1.42 17.51 -4.57
C ILE A 260 0.55 18.46 -3.76
N ASP A 261 0.22 18.07 -2.53
CA ASP A 261 -0.74 18.77 -1.67
C ASP A 261 -0.46 18.46 -0.18
N GLN A 262 0.52 19.16 0.37
CA GLN A 262 0.90 19.05 1.78
C GLN A 262 -0.27 19.40 2.72
N ALA A 263 -1.11 20.37 2.34
CA ALA A 263 -2.22 20.81 3.18
C ALA A 263 -3.27 19.70 3.34
N THR A 264 -3.62 19.01 2.25
CA THR A 264 -4.50 17.84 2.33
C THR A 264 -3.85 16.71 3.12
N LEU A 265 -2.56 16.46 2.96
CA LEU A 265 -1.84 15.44 3.74
C LEU A 265 -1.91 15.72 5.25
N ASP A 266 -1.66 16.96 5.67
CA ASP A 266 -1.70 17.38 7.08
C ASP A 266 -3.12 17.28 7.67
N ALA A 267 -4.14 17.69 6.89
CA ALA A 267 -5.54 17.54 7.26
C ALA A 267 -5.92 16.06 7.44
N THR A 268 -5.50 15.21 6.50
CA THR A 268 -5.76 13.76 6.54
C THR A 268 -5.14 13.14 7.79
N MET A 269 -3.88 13.45 8.09
CA MET A 269 -3.18 12.95 9.28
C MET A 269 -3.86 13.40 10.58
N THR A 270 -4.38 14.64 10.61
CA THR A 270 -5.17 15.15 11.73
C THR A 270 -6.48 14.38 11.89
N HIS A 271 -7.22 14.16 10.81
CA HIS A 271 -8.45 13.39 10.83
C HIS A 271 -8.22 11.94 11.25
N ILE A 272 -7.12 11.29 10.82
CA ILE A 272 -6.74 9.95 11.28
C ILE A 272 -6.53 9.95 12.79
N LYS A 273 -5.76 10.91 13.32
CA LYS A 273 -5.48 11.01 14.76
C LYS A 273 -6.74 11.22 15.59
N THR A 274 -7.68 12.02 15.10
CA THR A 274 -8.99 12.17 15.75
C THR A 274 -9.79 10.87 15.67
N TRP A 275 -9.82 10.22 14.50
CA TRP A 275 -10.60 9.01 14.29
C TRP A 275 -10.07 7.82 15.09
N GLN A 276 -8.77 7.78 15.39
CA GLN A 276 -8.13 6.79 16.28
C GLN A 276 -8.67 6.80 17.71
N GLN A 277 -9.31 7.88 18.15
CA GLN A 277 -9.86 8.01 19.50
C GLN A 277 -11.26 7.40 19.62
N GLY A 278 -11.92 7.14 18.50
CA GLY A 278 -13.24 6.51 18.46
C GLY A 278 -13.91 6.65 17.10
N ASP A 279 -14.78 5.70 16.78
CA ASP A 279 -15.46 5.69 15.50
C ASP A 279 -16.49 6.83 15.40
N ASN A 280 -16.18 7.86 14.60
CA ASN A 280 -17.00 9.05 14.43
C ASN A 280 -17.43 9.22 12.96
N PRO A 281 -18.74 9.24 12.65
CA PRO A 281 -19.23 9.30 11.27
C PRO A 281 -18.81 10.57 10.53
N ASN A 282 -18.72 11.71 11.22
CA ASN A 282 -18.28 12.97 10.62
C ASN A 282 -16.80 12.90 10.24
N ILE A 283 -15.96 12.29 11.08
CA ILE A 283 -14.53 12.13 10.77
C ILE A 283 -14.33 11.10 9.66
N ARG A 284 -15.08 9.99 9.63
CA ARG A 284 -15.07 9.06 8.49
C ARG A 284 -15.41 9.74 7.18
N GLN A 285 -16.44 10.59 7.17
CA GLN A 285 -16.81 11.34 5.97
C GLN A 285 -15.69 12.27 5.49
N LYS A 286 -15.02 12.97 6.41
CA LYS A 286 -13.85 13.80 6.09
C LYS A 286 -12.71 12.96 5.51
N LEU A 287 -12.36 11.85 6.15
CA LEU A 287 -11.34 10.94 5.64
C LEU A 287 -11.65 10.41 4.24
N ARG A 288 -12.92 10.10 3.94
CA ARG A 288 -13.32 9.70 2.57
C ARG A 288 -13.09 10.82 1.56
N ALA A 289 -13.40 12.06 1.94
CA ALA A 289 -13.20 13.23 1.09
C ALA A 289 -11.70 13.48 0.86
N ASP A 290 -10.89 13.41 1.92
CA ASP A 290 -9.43 13.55 1.84
C ASP A 290 -8.82 12.48 0.92
N LEU A 291 -9.20 11.22 1.10
CA LEU A 291 -8.75 10.11 0.26
C LEU A 291 -9.20 10.28 -1.21
N ALA A 292 -10.41 10.80 -1.45
CA ALA A 292 -10.88 11.10 -2.80
C ALA A 292 -10.02 12.18 -3.45
N HIS A 293 -9.72 13.25 -2.70
CA HIS A 293 -8.87 14.35 -3.17
C HIS A 293 -7.45 13.87 -3.46
N ILE A 294 -6.88 13.01 -2.61
CA ILE A 294 -5.59 12.34 -2.88
C ILE A 294 -5.62 11.60 -4.23
N GLY A 295 -6.67 10.82 -4.50
CA GLY A 295 -6.84 10.12 -5.76
C GLY A 295 -6.94 11.06 -6.96
N GLU A 296 -7.73 12.13 -6.84
CA GLU A 296 -7.88 13.15 -7.89
C GLU A 296 -6.56 13.90 -8.16
N ALA A 297 -5.80 14.22 -7.10
CA ALA A 297 -4.54 14.95 -7.18
C ALA A 297 -3.43 14.17 -7.91
N ILE A 298 -3.47 12.84 -7.87
CA ILE A 298 -2.57 11.97 -8.64
C ILE A 298 -3.15 11.55 -10.01
N GLY A 299 -4.29 12.13 -10.42
CA GLY A 299 -4.89 11.88 -11.73
C GLY A 299 -5.70 10.59 -11.85
N LEU A 300 -6.12 9.97 -10.74
CA LEU A 300 -7.11 8.88 -10.80
C LEU A 300 -8.47 9.45 -11.19
N LYS A 301 -9.05 8.95 -12.28
CA LYS A 301 -10.42 9.28 -12.67
C LYS A 301 -11.40 8.75 -11.61
N LYS A 302 -12.47 9.50 -11.34
CA LYS A 302 -13.61 8.97 -10.58
C LYS A 302 -14.08 7.67 -11.25
N PRO A 303 -14.42 6.63 -10.47
CA PRO A 303 -15.08 5.46 -11.02
C PRO A 303 -16.34 5.92 -11.77
N GLU A 304 -16.45 5.60 -13.06
CA GLU A 304 -17.71 5.82 -13.78
C GLU A 304 -18.81 5.05 -13.04
N GLU A 305 -19.85 5.75 -12.58
CA GLU A 305 -21.08 5.09 -12.14
C GLU A 305 -21.57 4.26 -13.33
N LYS A 306 -21.54 2.93 -13.19
CA LYS A 306 -22.19 2.06 -14.17
C LYS A 306 -23.62 2.57 -14.39
N PRO A 307 -24.06 2.78 -15.65
CA PRO A 307 -25.43 3.16 -15.91
C PRO A 307 -26.35 2.17 -15.22
N LYS A 308 -27.31 2.67 -14.43
CA LYS A 308 -28.36 1.83 -13.82
C LYS A 308 -28.97 0.99 -14.92
N GLU A 309 -28.69 -0.30 -14.91
CA GLU A 309 -29.26 -1.26 -15.84
C GLU A 309 -30.78 -1.20 -15.65
N LYS A 310 -31.51 -0.81 -16.71
CA LYS A 310 -32.97 -0.79 -16.69
C LYS A 310 -33.45 -2.21 -16.34
N PRO A 311 -34.52 -2.36 -15.54
CA PRO A 311 -35.02 -3.67 -15.17
C PRO A 311 -35.31 -4.48 -16.44
N GLN A 312 -34.58 -5.58 -16.62
CA GLN A 312 -34.76 -6.47 -17.75
C GLN A 312 -36.12 -7.14 -17.59
N LYS A 313 -37.00 -6.87 -18.56
CA LYS A 313 -38.35 -7.44 -18.65
C LYS A 313 -38.22 -8.96 -18.77
N THR A 314 -38.62 -9.68 -17.73
CA THR A 314 -38.70 -11.14 -17.71
C THR A 314 -39.66 -11.60 -18.81
N THR A 315 -39.11 -12.21 -19.86
CA THR A 315 -39.88 -13.02 -20.80
C THR A 315 -40.17 -14.36 -20.15
N THR A 316 -41.44 -14.56 -19.81
CA THR A 316 -42.06 -15.84 -19.44
C THR A 316 -41.77 -16.88 -20.52
N SER A 317 -41.05 -17.94 -20.17
CA SER A 317 -41.01 -19.17 -20.97
C SER A 317 -42.01 -20.16 -20.39
N GLU A 318 -42.88 -20.63 -21.27
CA GLU A 318 -43.88 -21.67 -21.10
C GLU A 318 -43.34 -22.97 -20.48
N GLN A 319 -44.17 -23.56 -19.63
CA GLN A 319 -43.99 -24.85 -18.97
C GLN A 319 -44.87 -25.89 -19.68
N PRO A 320 -44.40 -27.13 -19.97
CA PRO A 320 -45.30 -28.23 -20.26
C PRO A 320 -45.82 -28.85 -18.95
N LYS A 321 -47.14 -29.01 -18.91
CA LYS A 321 -47.89 -29.75 -17.89
C LYS A 321 -47.63 -31.25 -18.06
N ASP A 322 -47.46 -31.97 -16.95
CA ASP A 322 -48.08 -33.27 -16.74
C ASP A 322 -48.13 -33.61 -15.24
N ALA A 323 -49.12 -34.44 -14.89
CA ALA A 323 -49.87 -34.42 -13.64
C ALA A 323 -49.48 -35.51 -12.63
N ALA A 324 -49.63 -35.22 -11.32
CA ALA A 324 -50.27 -36.09 -10.32
C ALA A 324 -50.38 -35.40 -8.94
N THR A 325 -51.47 -35.68 -8.23
CA THR A 325 -52.08 -34.95 -7.11
C THR A 325 -51.58 -35.40 -5.70
N PRO A 326 -52.15 -34.98 -4.54
CA PRO A 326 -51.44 -34.19 -3.53
C PRO A 326 -51.26 -34.91 -2.16
N ALA A 327 -50.29 -34.48 -1.35
CA ALA A 327 -50.27 -34.80 0.08
C ALA A 327 -50.11 -33.51 0.90
N LYS A 328 -51.15 -33.23 1.69
CA LYS A 328 -51.18 -32.21 2.76
C LYS A 328 -50.27 -32.64 3.92
N SER A 329 -49.53 -31.70 4.49
CA SER A 329 -49.21 -31.54 5.93
C SER A 329 -48.08 -30.52 6.05
N GLN A 330 -47.94 -29.69 7.07
CA GLN A 330 -48.78 -29.21 8.16
C GLN A 330 -48.00 -27.99 8.69
N MET A 331 -48.71 -27.01 9.25
CA MET A 331 -48.13 -25.87 9.95
C MET A 331 -47.30 -26.34 11.14
N SER A 332 -46.14 -25.71 11.35
CA SER A 332 -45.56 -25.54 12.69
C SER A 332 -45.05 -24.12 12.82
N LYS A 333 -45.86 -23.30 13.51
CA LYS A 333 -45.48 -22.04 14.11
C LYS A 333 -44.79 -22.34 15.45
N THR A 334 -43.59 -21.81 15.63
CA THR A 334 -42.99 -21.49 16.92
C THR A 334 -42.28 -20.14 16.67
N GLY A 335 -42.72 -19.01 17.20
CA GLY A 335 -43.07 -18.74 18.59
C GLY A 335 -41.81 -18.21 19.30
N SER A 336 -41.28 -17.06 18.87
CA SER A 336 -40.18 -16.38 19.55
C SER A 336 -40.76 -15.17 20.31
N THR A 337 -40.94 -15.36 21.62
CA THR A 337 -41.22 -14.30 22.58
C THR A 337 -39.94 -13.52 22.85
N ALA A 338 -39.87 -12.29 22.36
CA ALA A 338 -38.92 -11.29 22.81
C ALA A 338 -39.34 -10.80 24.21
N VAL A 339 -38.47 -10.99 25.20
CA VAL A 339 -38.55 -10.30 26.49
C VAL A 339 -37.61 -9.11 26.43
N THR A 340 -38.20 -7.93 26.33
CA THR A 340 -37.54 -6.64 26.54
C THR A 340 -37.30 -6.48 28.04
N LYS A 341 -36.07 -6.13 28.44
CA LYS A 341 -35.84 -5.54 29.76
C LYS A 341 -34.78 -4.46 29.68
N ASP A 342 -35.26 -3.23 29.70
CA ASP A 342 -34.53 -2.03 30.09
C ASP A 342 -33.93 -2.20 31.48
N ILE A 343 -32.68 -1.78 31.68
CA ILE A 343 -32.24 -1.17 32.94
C ILE A 343 -31.36 0.03 32.60
N HIS A 344 -31.86 1.20 33.01
CA HIS A 344 -31.15 2.45 33.13
C HIS A 344 -30.67 2.62 34.58
N SER A 345 -29.49 3.22 34.73
CA SER A 345 -29.02 4.00 35.88
C SER A 345 -28.78 3.30 37.23
N GLU A 346 -27.52 3.25 37.64
CA GLU A 346 -27.11 3.64 38.99
C GLU A 346 -25.63 4.08 38.96
N ALA A 347 -25.42 5.40 38.93
CA ALA A 347 -24.17 6.03 39.27
C ALA A 347 -24.24 6.39 40.76
N GLN A 348 -23.38 5.77 41.57
CA GLN A 348 -23.08 6.26 42.91
C GLN A 348 -21.59 6.50 43.05
N ALA A 349 -21.31 7.68 43.58
CA ALA A 349 -20.01 8.25 43.87
C ALA A 349 -19.25 7.41 44.91
N ASN A 350 -17.93 7.41 44.81
CA ASN A 350 -17.09 7.28 45.98
C ASN A 350 -15.87 8.20 45.84
N GLU A 351 -16.00 9.39 46.41
CA GLU A 351 -14.89 10.25 46.80
C GLU A 351 -14.15 9.57 47.96
N ASN A 352 -12.83 9.48 47.89
CA ASN A 352 -12.02 9.43 49.10
C ASN A 352 -10.74 10.23 48.88
N SER A 353 -10.72 11.41 49.50
CA SER A 353 -9.57 12.28 49.66
C SER A 353 -8.67 11.78 50.81
N PRO A 354 -7.39 12.20 50.86
CA PRO A 354 -6.40 11.68 51.81
C PRO A 354 -6.41 12.44 53.15
N SER A 355 -6.21 11.72 54.25
CA SER A 355 -5.96 12.29 55.58
C SER A 355 -4.47 12.59 55.79
N LYS A 356 -4.17 13.82 56.18
CA LYS A 356 -2.89 14.28 56.76
C LYS A 356 -2.87 14.06 58.28
N THR A 357 -1.70 13.70 58.80
CA THR A 357 -1.06 14.07 60.10
C THR A 357 0.22 13.21 60.21
N ASP A 358 1.38 13.59 60.74
CA ASP A 358 1.99 14.84 61.20
C ASP A 358 3.53 14.62 61.24
N ASP A 359 4.27 15.70 60.99
CA ASP A 359 5.47 16.21 61.66
C ASP A 359 6.44 15.26 62.42
N HIS A 360 7.73 15.18 62.01
CA HIS A 360 8.86 15.76 62.76
C HIS A 360 10.29 15.49 62.21
N SER A 361 11.04 16.60 62.11
CA SER A 361 12.45 16.83 62.45
C SER A 361 13.64 16.15 61.72
N LYS A 362 14.54 17.05 61.27
CA LYS A 362 16.04 17.02 61.34
C LYS A 362 16.71 15.79 60.71
N LYS A 363 17.64 15.93 59.77
CA LYS A 363 18.83 16.78 59.76
C LYS A 363 19.51 16.64 58.39
#